data_AF-A0A127I5G0-F1
#
_entry.id   AF-A0A127I5G0-F1
#
_cell.length_a   1.000
_cell.length_b   1.000
_cell.length_c   1.000
_cell.angle_alpha   90.00
_cell.angle_beta   90.00
_cell.angle_gamma   90.00
#
_symmetry.space_group_name_H-M   'P 1'
#
loop_
_entity.id
_entity.type
_entity.pdbx_description
1 polymer ?
#
loop_
_entity_poly.entity_id
_entity_poly.type
_entity_poly.pdbx_seq_one_letter_code
_entity_poly.pdbx_strand_id
1 'polypeptide(L)'
;MSISLSTKPFTTLLATLALMGTLTSCAKVDVHSESADKPEADARQVLRLGHDGSAYPFLVYANADLYNPPNTIERAVVIVHGVQRDGDQYFKTGRKLLGNAHLQNTLLLAPNFLTPTDAGISDDMPLWPRDKWMHGIESQFGHKGIPAFQVLDDVVAYLSDRQRYPALKEIVMVSHSAGAQLMQRYAVVNDLDGGLKAHGLSIRYVVASPSSYVYFEESRLQDGVFKPVVTVMCPSYSRYRYGIDGAPAYLLNQHLNSRQLFARYAARDITYLVGAQDNNPTSRVLDSSCGANYQGATRLDRQLNYVSYEQFLSRQWQIPLRHPQHTLPGIGHNAARLLGDKAVARMLFP
;
A
#
# COMPACT_ATOMS: atom_id res chain seq x y z
N MET A 1 -92.64 -9.30 29.69
CA MET A 1 -92.47 -10.77 29.67
C MET A 1 -93.74 -11.33 29.06
N SER A 2 -93.82 -11.86 27.85
CA SER A 2 -92.85 -12.61 27.06
C SER A 2 -93.08 -12.33 25.57
N ILE A 3 -91.99 -12.35 24.80
CA ILE A 3 -91.91 -11.99 23.38
C ILE A 3 -92.12 -13.25 22.53
N SER A 4 -92.92 -13.13 21.47
CA SER A 4 -92.89 -14.04 20.31
C SER A 4 -93.29 -13.25 19.07
N LEU A 5 -92.31 -12.90 18.24
CA LEU A 5 -92.53 -12.25 16.94
C LEU A 5 -91.89 -13.10 15.84
N SER A 6 -92.79 -13.53 14.95
CA SER A 6 -92.57 -14.34 13.76
C SER A 6 -91.74 -13.60 12.71
N THR A 7 -90.73 -14.27 12.20
CA THR A 7 -89.86 -13.84 11.09
C THR A 7 -90.57 -14.01 9.73
N LYS A 8 -90.46 -13.00 8.85
CA LYS A 8 -90.58 -13.11 7.39
C LYS A 8 -89.32 -12.49 6.76
N PRO A 9 -88.75 -13.07 5.69
CA PRO A 9 -87.48 -12.61 5.16
C PRO A 9 -87.64 -11.45 4.18
N PHE A 10 -86.78 -10.44 4.33
CA PHE A 10 -86.50 -9.44 3.29
C PHE A 10 -85.27 -9.91 2.52
N THR A 11 -85.43 -10.06 1.20
CA THR A 11 -84.38 -10.30 0.21
C THR A 11 -83.53 -9.04 0.06
N THR A 12 -82.24 -9.11 0.38
CA THR A 12 -81.28 -8.04 0.13
C THR A 12 -80.22 -8.52 -0.86
N LEU A 13 -80.12 -7.77 -1.96
CA LEU A 13 -79.23 -7.93 -3.11
C LEU A 13 -77.76 -7.77 -2.66
N LEU A 14 -76.92 -8.80 -2.82
CA LEU A 14 -75.46 -8.68 -2.64
C LEU A 14 -74.85 -8.11 -3.93
N ALA A 15 -74.36 -6.89 -3.88
CA ALA A 15 -73.45 -6.34 -4.88
C ALA A 15 -72.01 -6.76 -4.53
N THR A 16 -71.41 -7.62 -5.35
CA THR A 16 -69.98 -7.98 -5.26
C THR A 16 -69.12 -6.82 -5.76
N LEU A 17 -68.47 -6.11 -4.85
CA LEU A 17 -67.36 -5.21 -5.16
C LEU A 17 -66.10 -6.06 -5.38
N ALA A 18 -65.62 -6.13 -6.62
CA ALA A 18 -64.32 -6.72 -6.93
C ALA A 18 -63.21 -5.73 -6.53
N LEU A 19 -62.50 -6.03 -5.45
CA LEU A 19 -61.30 -5.32 -5.03
C LEU A 19 -60.15 -5.73 -5.97
N MET A 20 -59.81 -4.89 -6.96
CA MET A 20 -58.56 -5.02 -7.70
C MET A 20 -57.40 -4.67 -6.76
N GLY A 21 -56.78 -5.68 -6.17
CA GLY A 21 -55.53 -5.54 -5.44
C GLY A 21 -54.41 -5.17 -6.41
N THR A 22 -53.98 -3.91 -6.38
CA THR A 22 -52.70 -3.50 -6.95
C THR A 22 -51.60 -4.18 -6.14
N LEU A 23 -50.98 -5.22 -6.69
CA LEU A 23 -49.74 -5.78 -6.20
C LEU A 23 -48.66 -4.71 -6.36
N THR A 24 -48.40 -3.97 -5.29
CA THR A 24 -47.16 -3.22 -5.12
C THR A 24 -46.03 -4.24 -5.10
N SER A 25 -45.40 -4.43 -6.26
CA SER A 25 -44.11 -5.11 -6.37
C SER A 25 -43.11 -4.32 -5.53
N CYS A 26 -42.89 -4.73 -4.29
CA CYS A 26 -41.65 -4.43 -3.58
C CYS A 26 -40.53 -5.03 -4.41
N ALA A 27 -39.97 -4.23 -5.32
CA ALA A 27 -38.66 -4.51 -5.88
C ALA A 27 -37.72 -4.62 -4.67
N LYS A 28 -37.28 -5.85 -4.36
CA LYS A 28 -36.03 -6.02 -3.64
C LYS A 28 -35.01 -5.27 -4.48
N VAL A 29 -34.57 -4.13 -3.97
CA VAL A 29 -33.28 -3.59 -4.38
C VAL A 29 -32.30 -4.63 -3.87
N ASP A 30 -31.92 -5.55 -4.74
CA ASP A 30 -30.70 -6.30 -4.54
C ASP A 30 -29.61 -5.23 -4.45
N VAL A 31 -29.16 -4.96 -3.24
CA VAL A 31 -27.89 -4.27 -3.01
C VAL A 31 -26.85 -5.26 -3.53
N HIS A 32 -26.65 -5.25 -4.85
CA HIS A 32 -25.51 -5.90 -5.46
C HIS A 32 -24.30 -5.32 -4.75
N SER A 33 -23.62 -6.13 -3.96
CA SER A 33 -22.25 -5.84 -3.58
C SER A 33 -21.49 -5.73 -4.90
N GLU A 34 -21.23 -4.50 -5.35
CA GLU A 34 -20.53 -4.25 -6.61
C GLU A 34 -19.15 -4.89 -6.53
N SER A 35 -18.96 -6.07 -7.11
CA SER A 35 -17.67 -6.77 -7.11
C SER A 35 -16.51 -5.84 -7.44
N ALA A 36 -15.31 -6.12 -6.93
CA ALA A 36 -14.10 -5.35 -7.22
C ALA A 36 -13.62 -5.48 -8.69
N ASP A 37 -14.43 -5.01 -9.63
CA ASP A 37 -14.20 -5.00 -11.06
C ASP A 37 -14.73 -3.71 -11.72
N LYS A 38 -14.50 -2.57 -11.05
CA LYS A 38 -14.80 -1.25 -11.60
C LYS A 38 -13.98 -1.02 -12.89
N PRO A 39 -14.58 -0.48 -13.97
CA PRO A 39 -13.86 -0.13 -15.19
C PRO A 39 -12.70 0.83 -14.94
N GLU A 40 -11.62 0.70 -15.71
CA GLU A 40 -10.42 1.55 -15.58
C GLU A 40 -10.72 3.04 -15.76
N ALA A 41 -11.70 3.39 -16.60
CA ALA A 41 -12.13 4.77 -16.82
C ALA A 41 -12.64 5.44 -15.53
N ASP A 42 -13.21 4.65 -14.62
CA ASP A 42 -13.81 5.14 -13.37
C ASP A 42 -12.92 4.86 -12.15
N ALA A 43 -11.70 4.35 -12.36
CA ALA A 43 -10.82 3.95 -11.27
C ALA A 43 -10.36 5.13 -10.41
N ARG A 44 -10.23 6.32 -11.01
CA ARG A 44 -9.73 7.53 -10.34
C ARG A 44 -10.76 8.05 -9.34
N GLN A 45 -10.37 8.12 -8.07
CA GLN A 45 -11.22 8.56 -6.96
C GLN A 45 -10.41 9.46 -6.00
N VAL A 46 -11.10 10.34 -5.27
CA VAL A 46 -10.51 11.08 -4.15
C VAL A 46 -11.03 10.44 -2.88
N LEU A 47 -10.12 9.88 -2.08
CA LEU A 47 -10.42 9.29 -0.78
C LEU A 47 -10.12 10.32 0.31
N ARG A 48 -11.02 10.51 1.28
CA ARG A 48 -10.68 11.26 2.50
C ARG A 48 -9.95 10.33 3.47
N LEU A 49 -8.68 10.63 3.72
CA LEU A 49 -7.80 9.89 4.64
C LEU A 49 -7.65 10.66 5.95
N GLY A 50 -7.29 9.95 7.02
CA GLY A 50 -7.23 10.48 8.38
C GLY A 50 -8.58 10.44 9.09
N HIS A 51 -8.62 10.97 10.31
CA HIS A 51 -9.82 11.02 11.15
C HIS A 51 -10.09 12.46 11.62
N ASP A 52 -11.35 12.75 11.92
CA ASP A 52 -11.79 14.02 12.51
C ASP A 52 -11.28 15.26 11.74
N GLY A 53 -10.88 16.32 12.46
CA GLY A 53 -10.45 17.60 11.89
C GLY A 53 -9.11 17.58 11.17
N SER A 54 -8.40 16.44 11.14
CA SER A 54 -7.14 16.29 10.39
C SER A 54 -7.31 15.52 9.08
N ALA A 55 -8.54 15.14 8.71
CA ALA A 55 -8.77 14.38 7.49
C ALA A 55 -8.52 15.22 6.23
N TYR A 56 -7.83 14.66 5.24
CA TYR A 56 -7.44 15.34 4.00
C TYR A 56 -7.85 14.52 2.75
N PRO A 57 -8.18 15.17 1.62
CA PRO A 57 -8.39 14.49 0.36
C PRO A 57 -7.08 13.93 -0.18
N PHE A 58 -7.14 12.71 -0.72
CA PHE A 58 -5.99 12.06 -1.35
C PHE A 58 -6.41 11.34 -2.63
N LEU A 59 -5.63 11.51 -3.70
CA LEU A 59 -5.93 10.88 -4.99
C LEU A 59 -5.53 9.39 -4.97
N VAL A 60 -6.47 8.52 -5.33
CA VAL A 60 -6.28 7.07 -5.40
C VAL A 60 -6.90 6.54 -6.68
N TYR A 61 -6.31 5.50 -7.27
CA TYR A 61 -6.98 4.67 -8.27
C TYR A 61 -7.43 3.36 -7.63
N ALA A 62 -8.68 2.95 -7.83
CA ALA A 62 -9.22 1.72 -7.24
C ALA A 62 -10.14 0.95 -8.18
N ASN A 63 -10.21 -0.38 -8.00
CA ASN A 63 -11.10 -1.28 -8.76
C ASN A 63 -12.47 -1.49 -8.09
N ALA A 64 -12.83 -0.69 -7.09
CA ALA A 64 -14.14 -0.68 -6.44
C ALA A 64 -14.49 0.75 -6.00
N ASP A 65 -15.76 1.03 -5.71
CA ASP A 65 -16.15 2.25 -5.01
C ASP A 65 -15.63 2.22 -3.57
N LEU A 66 -14.77 3.18 -3.21
CA LEU A 66 -14.18 3.26 -1.87
C LEU A 66 -15.15 3.82 -0.82
N TYR A 67 -16.26 4.43 -1.23
CA TYR A 67 -17.30 4.90 -0.31
C TYR A 67 -18.38 3.86 -0.04
N ASN A 68 -18.57 2.92 -0.97
CA ASN A 68 -19.49 1.79 -0.84
C ASN A 68 -18.82 0.47 -1.28
N PRO A 69 -17.77 0.00 -0.58
CA PRO A 69 -17.01 -1.17 -1.01
C PRO A 69 -17.76 -2.48 -0.72
N PRO A 70 -17.45 -3.57 -1.44
CA PRO A 70 -17.98 -4.89 -1.10
C PRO A 70 -17.52 -5.35 0.27
N ASN A 71 -18.47 -5.82 1.07
CA ASN A 71 -18.17 -6.38 2.39
C ASN A 71 -17.49 -7.77 2.32
N THR A 72 -17.37 -8.37 1.13
CA THR A 72 -16.77 -9.69 0.88
C THR A 72 -15.28 -9.65 0.56
N ILE A 73 -14.65 -8.47 0.56
CA ILE A 73 -13.21 -8.34 0.28
C ILE A 73 -12.39 -8.94 1.42
N GLU A 74 -11.65 -10.00 1.12
CA GLU A 74 -10.73 -10.64 2.08
C GLU A 74 -9.28 -10.15 1.96
N ARG A 75 -8.93 -9.54 0.81
CA ARG A 75 -7.58 -9.05 0.52
C ARG A 75 -7.61 -7.68 -0.14
N ALA A 76 -6.71 -6.81 0.30
CA ALA A 76 -6.39 -5.56 -0.36
C ALA A 76 -4.93 -5.56 -0.84
N VAL A 77 -4.70 -5.07 -2.05
CA VAL A 77 -3.37 -4.81 -2.63
C VAL A 77 -3.22 -3.31 -2.82
N VAL A 78 -2.21 -2.73 -2.19
CA VAL A 78 -1.86 -1.31 -2.34
C VAL A 78 -0.60 -1.22 -3.19
N ILE A 79 -0.67 -0.67 -4.39
CA ILE A 79 0.45 -0.55 -5.32
C ILE A 79 0.97 0.89 -5.42
N VAL A 80 2.24 1.10 -5.07
CA VAL A 80 2.87 2.44 -5.03
C VAL A 80 3.76 2.68 -6.24
N HIS A 81 3.51 3.81 -6.91
CA HIS A 81 4.16 4.21 -8.15
C HIS A 81 5.63 4.61 -8.02
N GLY A 82 6.30 4.78 -9.16
CA GLY A 82 7.68 5.23 -9.26
C GLY A 82 7.81 6.75 -9.27
N VAL A 83 8.99 7.25 -9.67
CA VAL A 83 9.32 8.69 -9.69
C VAL A 83 8.45 9.52 -10.66
N GLN A 84 7.75 8.85 -11.57
CA GLN A 84 6.89 9.50 -12.58
C GLN A 84 5.52 9.91 -12.01
N ARG A 85 5.11 9.40 -10.83
CA ARG A 85 3.81 9.70 -10.20
C ARG A 85 2.62 9.33 -11.11
N ASP A 86 2.82 8.24 -11.85
CA ASP A 86 1.93 7.62 -12.83
C ASP A 86 1.04 6.54 -12.18
N GLY A 87 0.30 6.93 -11.13
CA GLY A 87 -0.57 6.02 -10.38
C GLY A 87 -1.58 5.24 -11.23
N ASP A 88 -2.03 5.81 -12.34
CA ASP A 88 -2.90 5.14 -13.32
C ASP A 88 -2.21 3.96 -14.01
N GLN A 89 -0.93 4.11 -14.39
CA GLN A 89 -0.14 3.05 -15.00
C GLN A 89 0.22 1.95 -14.01
N TYR A 90 0.47 2.33 -12.75
CA TYR A 90 0.66 1.37 -11.67
C TYR A 90 -0.62 0.64 -11.33
N PHE A 91 -1.78 1.30 -11.36
CA PHE A 91 -3.07 0.63 -11.22
C PHE A 91 -3.29 -0.42 -12.31
N LYS A 92 -3.01 -0.10 -13.59
CA LYS A 92 -3.05 -1.08 -14.70
C LYS A 92 -2.09 -2.25 -14.47
N THR A 93 -0.88 -1.96 -14.00
CA THR A 93 0.10 -2.99 -13.63
C THR A 93 -0.42 -3.88 -12.50
N GLY A 94 -1.07 -3.31 -11.49
CA GLY A 94 -1.73 -4.03 -10.41
C GLY A 94 -2.87 -4.92 -10.91
N ARG A 95 -3.74 -4.44 -11.81
CA ARG A 95 -4.79 -5.28 -12.43
C ARG A 95 -4.19 -6.47 -13.17
N LYS A 96 -3.10 -6.26 -13.91
CA LYS A 96 -2.38 -7.35 -14.58
C LYS A 96 -1.80 -8.36 -13.59
N LEU A 97 -1.21 -7.89 -12.48
CA LEU A 97 -0.71 -8.74 -11.41
C LEU A 97 -1.83 -9.60 -10.81
N LEU A 98 -2.97 -8.99 -10.44
CA LEU A 98 -4.12 -9.71 -9.89
C LEU A 98 -4.73 -10.69 -10.89
N GLY A 99 -4.82 -10.30 -12.16
CA GLY A 99 -5.31 -11.17 -13.24
C GLY A 99 -4.41 -12.40 -13.45
N ASN A 100 -3.09 -12.21 -13.44
CA ASN A 100 -2.13 -13.31 -13.51
C ASN A 100 -2.16 -14.23 -12.27
N ALA A 101 -2.62 -13.71 -11.13
CA ALA A 101 -2.79 -14.46 -9.88
C ALA A 101 -4.20 -15.07 -9.73
N HIS A 102 -5.11 -14.83 -10.67
CA HIS A 102 -6.52 -15.24 -10.60
C HIS A 102 -7.26 -14.71 -9.34
N LEU A 103 -6.98 -13.47 -8.96
CA LEU A 103 -7.54 -12.82 -7.76
C LEU A 103 -8.63 -11.80 -8.12
N GLN A 104 -9.76 -12.25 -8.65
CA GLN A 104 -10.83 -11.32 -9.09
C GLN A 104 -11.57 -10.63 -7.93
N ASN A 105 -11.61 -11.24 -6.73
CA ASN A 105 -12.24 -10.66 -5.53
C ASN A 105 -11.21 -10.02 -4.58
N THR A 106 -10.31 -9.20 -5.12
CA THR A 106 -9.27 -8.49 -4.36
C THR A 106 -9.36 -7.00 -4.64
N LEU A 107 -9.41 -6.19 -3.58
CA LEU A 107 -9.38 -4.75 -3.71
C LEU A 107 -7.98 -4.31 -4.12
N LEU A 108 -7.88 -3.47 -5.14
CA LEU A 108 -6.64 -2.87 -5.62
C LEU A 108 -6.72 -1.36 -5.41
N LEU A 109 -5.73 -0.78 -4.74
CA LEU A 109 -5.56 0.67 -4.59
C LEU A 109 -4.20 1.09 -5.12
N ALA A 110 -4.14 2.22 -5.83
CA ALA A 110 -2.90 2.89 -6.17
C ALA A 110 -2.95 4.34 -5.65
N PRO A 111 -2.46 4.60 -4.41
CA PRO A 111 -2.35 5.96 -3.89
C PRO A 111 -1.34 6.77 -4.73
N ASN A 112 -1.70 7.99 -5.08
CA ASN A 112 -0.89 8.84 -5.95
C ASN A 112 -0.27 9.99 -5.15
N PHE A 113 1.04 9.90 -4.87
CA PHE A 113 1.82 10.92 -4.17
C PHE A 113 2.20 12.03 -5.15
N LEU A 114 1.44 13.13 -5.11
CA LEU A 114 1.51 14.22 -6.09
C LEU A 114 2.40 15.38 -5.65
N THR A 115 2.70 16.22 -6.64
CA THR A 115 3.46 17.47 -6.55
C THR A 115 2.60 18.62 -7.09
N PRO A 116 2.96 19.90 -6.81
CA PRO A 116 2.19 21.05 -7.29
C PRO A 116 2.04 21.17 -8.81
N THR A 117 2.86 20.47 -9.58
CA THR A 117 2.86 20.52 -11.05
C THR A 117 2.10 19.35 -11.70
N ASP A 118 1.62 18.40 -10.91
CA ASP A 118 0.90 17.24 -11.45
C ASP A 118 -0.57 17.59 -11.73
N ALA A 119 -1.16 16.90 -12.69
CA ALA A 119 -2.57 17.10 -13.04
C ALA A 119 -3.49 16.51 -11.97
N GLY A 120 -4.66 17.14 -11.80
CA GLY A 120 -5.73 16.58 -10.98
C GLY A 120 -5.53 16.72 -9.47
N ILE A 121 -4.63 17.61 -9.05
CA ILE A 121 -4.49 18.07 -7.66
C ILE A 121 -5.66 19.00 -7.27
N SER A 122 -5.88 19.14 -5.97
CA SER A 122 -6.63 20.24 -5.37
C SER A 122 -5.80 20.93 -4.30
N ASP A 123 -6.17 22.17 -3.93
CA ASP A 123 -5.42 22.97 -2.95
C ASP A 123 -5.39 22.39 -1.53
N ASP A 124 -6.31 21.46 -1.22
CA ASP A 124 -6.41 20.77 0.07
C ASP A 124 -5.77 19.36 0.04
N MET A 125 -5.15 18.94 -1.08
CA MET A 125 -4.36 17.70 -1.07
C MET A 125 -2.98 17.94 -0.45
N PRO A 126 -2.40 16.98 0.28
CA PRO A 126 -1.00 17.05 0.66
C PRO A 126 -0.13 16.87 -0.57
N LEU A 127 0.79 17.81 -0.81
CA LEU A 127 1.66 17.83 -1.98
C LEU A 127 3.13 17.97 -1.57
N TRP A 128 4.00 17.21 -2.23
CA TRP A 128 5.43 17.21 -1.96
C TRP A 128 6.23 17.87 -3.08
N PRO A 129 7.43 18.38 -2.79
CA PRO A 129 8.41 18.60 -3.83
C PRO A 129 8.73 17.28 -4.54
N ARG A 130 9.11 17.38 -5.82
CA ARG A 130 9.15 16.29 -6.82
C ARG A 130 9.52 14.88 -6.32
N ASP A 131 10.61 14.79 -5.57
CA ASP A 131 11.25 13.55 -5.14
C ASP A 131 11.15 13.33 -3.62
N LYS A 132 10.45 14.20 -2.89
CA LYS A 132 10.50 14.22 -1.42
C LYS A 132 9.48 13.31 -0.75
N TRP A 133 8.35 13.04 -1.40
CA TRP A 133 7.36 12.08 -0.89
C TRP A 133 8.01 10.71 -0.62
N MET A 134 8.92 10.23 -1.49
CA MET A 134 9.57 8.93 -1.29
C MET A 134 10.54 8.89 -0.10
N HIS A 135 10.85 10.03 0.50
CA HIS A 135 11.62 10.10 1.73
C HIS A 135 10.73 9.88 2.97
N GLY A 136 9.41 9.80 2.82
CA GLY A 136 8.49 9.65 3.95
C GLY A 136 8.26 10.92 4.76
N ILE A 137 8.75 12.07 4.27
CA ILE A 137 8.69 13.35 4.98
C ILE A 137 7.40 14.12 4.65
N GLU A 138 7.23 15.25 5.30
CA GLU A 138 6.04 16.11 5.28
C GLU A 138 5.78 16.76 3.92
N SER A 139 4.51 16.89 3.57
CA SER A 139 4.03 17.73 2.48
C SER A 139 4.40 19.19 2.73
N GLN A 140 4.80 19.90 1.67
CA GLN A 140 5.24 21.30 1.73
C GLN A 140 4.29 22.25 1.01
N PHE A 141 3.35 21.72 0.24
CA PHE A 141 2.35 22.45 -0.53
C PHE A 141 0.97 21.83 -0.33
N GLY A 142 -0.06 22.58 -0.73
CA GLY A 142 -1.46 22.24 -0.45
C GLY A 142 -1.69 22.09 1.06
N HIS A 143 -2.23 20.96 1.49
CA HIS A 143 -2.33 20.58 2.89
C HIS A 143 -0.96 20.18 3.44
N LYS A 144 -0.29 21.13 4.09
CA LYS A 144 1.11 20.99 4.56
C LYS A 144 1.21 20.15 5.84
N GLY A 145 2.39 19.59 6.06
CA GLY A 145 2.72 18.94 7.34
C GLY A 145 2.30 17.47 7.43
N ILE A 146 1.76 16.87 6.37
CA ILE A 146 1.38 15.45 6.34
C ILE A 146 2.60 14.63 5.88
N PRO A 147 3.21 13.79 6.73
CA PRO A 147 4.26 12.88 6.29
C PRO A 147 3.73 11.90 5.25
N ALA A 148 4.51 11.59 4.21
CA ALA A 148 4.12 10.54 3.26
C ALA A 148 3.96 9.16 3.93
N PHE A 149 4.62 8.92 5.08
CA PHE A 149 4.35 7.75 5.92
C PHE A 149 2.95 7.76 6.54
N GLN A 150 2.47 8.93 6.99
CA GLN A 150 1.12 9.08 7.56
C GLN A 150 0.05 8.72 6.52
N VAL A 151 0.26 9.05 5.24
CA VAL A 151 -0.66 8.62 4.17
C VAL A 151 -0.76 7.10 4.09
N LEU A 152 0.35 6.38 4.24
CA LEU A 152 0.33 4.91 4.25
C LEU A 152 -0.36 4.38 5.52
N ASP A 153 -0.12 5.00 6.67
CA ASP A 153 -0.83 4.67 7.92
C ASP A 153 -2.34 4.86 7.76
N ASP A 154 -2.77 5.98 7.18
CA ASP A 154 -4.19 6.31 7.00
C ASP A 154 -4.85 5.39 5.95
N VAL A 155 -4.13 4.98 4.90
CA VAL A 155 -4.62 3.95 3.95
C VAL A 155 -4.80 2.61 4.68
N VAL A 156 -3.85 2.21 5.52
CA VAL A 156 -3.96 0.97 6.31
C VAL A 156 -5.10 1.07 7.33
N ALA A 157 -5.29 2.21 7.98
CA ALA A 157 -6.40 2.46 8.91
C ALA A 157 -7.76 2.40 8.19
N TYR A 158 -7.85 3.01 7.01
CA TYR A 158 -9.05 2.93 6.17
C TYR A 158 -9.40 1.49 5.78
N LEU A 159 -8.39 0.67 5.46
CA LEU A 159 -8.58 -0.75 5.12
C LEU A 159 -8.88 -1.61 6.35
N SER A 160 -8.34 -1.27 7.52
CA SER A 160 -8.51 -2.06 8.74
C SER A 160 -9.83 -1.79 9.49
N ASP A 161 -10.59 -0.79 9.07
CA ASP A 161 -11.93 -0.50 9.58
C ASP A 161 -12.89 -1.69 9.35
N ARG A 162 -13.23 -2.38 10.43
CA ARG A 162 -14.10 -3.56 10.41
C ARG A 162 -15.56 -3.27 10.06
N GLN A 163 -16.01 -2.02 10.20
CA GLN A 163 -17.35 -1.65 9.75
C GLN A 163 -17.40 -1.57 8.22
N ARG A 164 -16.29 -1.13 7.62
CA ARG A 164 -16.15 -0.99 6.17
C ARG A 164 -15.74 -2.30 5.48
N TYR A 165 -14.78 -3.01 6.06
CA TYR A 165 -14.19 -4.23 5.52
C TYR A 165 -14.26 -5.38 6.53
N PRO A 166 -15.46 -5.91 6.82
CA PRO A 166 -15.63 -6.94 7.83
C PRO A 166 -14.90 -8.25 7.50
N ALA A 167 -14.75 -8.59 6.22
CA ALA A 167 -14.10 -9.83 5.77
C ALA A 167 -12.58 -9.73 5.55
N LEU A 168 -11.97 -8.54 5.66
CA LEU A 168 -10.56 -8.35 5.30
C LEU A 168 -9.62 -9.15 6.22
N LYS A 169 -8.64 -9.83 5.65
CA LYS A 169 -7.65 -10.65 6.36
C LYS A 169 -6.22 -10.20 6.06
N GLU A 170 -6.00 -9.60 4.90
CA GLU A 170 -4.66 -9.34 4.39
C GLU A 170 -4.56 -8.01 3.63
N ILE A 171 -3.49 -7.27 3.91
CA ILE A 171 -3.05 -6.09 3.15
C ILE A 171 -1.67 -6.39 2.54
N VAL A 172 -1.55 -6.27 1.22
CA VAL A 172 -0.29 -6.49 0.49
C VAL A 172 0.18 -5.17 -0.10
N MET A 173 1.27 -4.63 0.43
CA MET A 173 1.85 -3.35 0.01
C MET A 173 2.90 -3.60 -1.08
N VAL A 174 2.54 -3.39 -2.35
CA VAL A 174 3.41 -3.60 -3.51
C VAL A 174 4.02 -2.28 -3.96
N SER A 175 5.31 -2.28 -4.32
CA SER A 175 6.01 -1.04 -4.65
C SER A 175 7.14 -1.26 -5.64
N HIS A 176 7.46 -0.25 -6.45
CA HIS A 176 8.64 -0.28 -7.33
C HIS A 176 9.37 1.07 -7.40
N SER A 177 10.68 1.04 -7.63
CA SER A 177 11.51 2.24 -7.86
C SER A 177 11.40 3.26 -6.70
N ALA A 178 11.00 4.51 -6.96
CA ALA A 178 10.76 5.51 -5.91
C ALA A 178 9.73 5.05 -4.86
N GLY A 179 8.65 4.40 -5.29
CA GLY A 179 7.66 3.83 -4.38
C GLY A 179 8.25 2.74 -3.49
N ALA A 180 9.19 1.94 -4.00
CA ALA A 180 9.91 0.95 -3.21
C ALA A 180 10.88 1.58 -2.21
N GLN A 181 11.42 2.76 -2.52
CA GLN A 181 12.19 3.51 -1.53
C GLN A 181 11.29 4.03 -0.40
N LEU A 182 10.10 4.54 -0.71
CA LEU A 182 9.11 4.90 0.32
C LEU A 182 8.75 3.66 1.15
N MET A 183 8.40 2.57 0.49
CA MET A 183 7.90 1.36 1.12
C MET A 183 8.94 0.70 2.00
N GLN A 184 10.21 0.63 1.57
CA GLN A 184 11.27 0.05 2.37
C GLN A 184 11.50 0.88 3.63
N ARG A 185 11.54 2.21 3.51
CA ARG A 185 11.70 3.11 4.66
C ARG A 185 10.49 3.02 5.59
N TYR A 186 9.29 3.01 5.04
CA TYR A 186 8.05 2.83 5.79
C TYR A 186 8.03 1.51 6.55
N ALA A 187 8.39 0.42 5.89
CA ALA A 187 8.53 -0.89 6.50
C ALA A 187 9.64 -0.94 7.55
N VAL A 188 10.61 -0.03 7.57
CA VAL A 188 11.55 0.12 8.70
C VAL A 188 10.89 0.87 9.87
N VAL A 189 10.22 1.99 9.58
CA VAL A 189 9.87 2.97 10.62
C VAL A 189 8.45 2.87 11.17
N ASN A 190 7.47 2.31 10.45
CA ASN A 190 6.08 2.27 10.92
C ASN A 190 5.90 1.41 12.19
N ASP A 191 4.79 1.59 12.90
CA ASP A 191 4.46 0.85 14.12
C ASP A 191 3.05 0.22 14.07
N LEU A 192 2.71 -0.41 12.94
CA LEU A 192 1.36 -0.93 12.70
C LEU A 192 1.11 -2.35 13.24
N ASP A 193 2.17 -3.13 13.47
CA ASP A 193 2.07 -4.60 13.62
C ASP A 193 1.12 -5.00 14.77
N GLY A 194 1.25 -4.35 15.93
CA GLY A 194 0.43 -4.65 17.10
C GLY A 194 -1.05 -4.37 16.88
N GLY A 195 -1.36 -3.23 16.27
CA GLY A 195 -2.73 -2.81 15.98
C GLY A 195 -3.41 -3.73 14.96
N LEU A 196 -2.70 -4.09 13.88
CA LEU A 196 -3.24 -5.00 12.87
C LEU A 196 -3.44 -6.42 13.39
N LYS A 197 -2.49 -6.94 14.17
CA LYS A 197 -2.60 -8.27 14.78
C LYS A 197 -3.79 -8.35 15.73
N ALA A 198 -4.06 -7.31 16.52
CA ALA A 198 -5.22 -7.24 17.41
C ALA A 198 -6.55 -7.33 16.64
N HIS A 199 -6.57 -6.86 15.39
CA HIS A 199 -7.72 -6.95 14.50
C HIS A 199 -7.71 -8.21 13.64
N GLY A 200 -6.76 -9.15 13.81
CA GLY A 200 -6.66 -10.35 12.98
C GLY A 200 -6.28 -10.06 11.52
N LEU A 201 -5.58 -8.94 11.27
CA LEU A 201 -5.10 -8.54 9.96
C LEU A 201 -3.62 -8.85 9.82
N SER A 202 -3.25 -9.37 8.65
CA SER A 202 -1.87 -9.51 8.22
C SER A 202 -1.49 -8.39 7.26
N ILE A 203 -0.25 -7.91 7.34
CA ILE A 203 0.34 -6.99 6.38
C ILE A 203 1.68 -7.53 5.90
N ARG A 204 1.93 -7.39 4.61
CA ARG A 204 3.23 -7.75 4.00
C ARG A 204 3.66 -6.74 2.95
N TYR A 205 4.96 -6.68 2.71
CA TYR A 205 5.59 -5.65 1.89
C TYR A 205 6.36 -6.28 0.73
N VAL A 206 6.13 -5.78 -0.48
CA VAL A 206 6.89 -6.14 -1.68
C VAL A 206 7.68 -4.92 -2.12
N VAL A 207 9.01 -5.01 -1.96
CA VAL A 207 9.95 -3.93 -2.22
C VAL A 207 10.70 -4.25 -3.51
N ALA A 208 10.30 -3.62 -4.62
CA ALA A 208 10.89 -3.93 -5.93
C ALA A 208 11.85 -2.83 -6.43
N SER A 209 13.11 -3.20 -6.63
CA SER A 209 14.11 -2.34 -7.32
C SER A 209 14.17 -0.89 -6.80
N PRO A 210 14.21 -0.64 -5.47
CA PRO A 210 14.43 0.71 -4.96
C PRO A 210 15.80 1.22 -5.36
N SER A 211 15.93 2.54 -5.46
CA SER A 211 17.24 3.13 -5.75
C SER A 211 18.14 3.16 -4.52
N SER A 212 17.63 3.10 -3.30
CA SER A 212 18.43 3.09 -2.07
C SER A 212 17.61 2.52 -0.92
N TYR A 213 18.31 2.02 0.09
CA TYR A 213 17.77 1.38 1.27
C TYR A 213 18.23 2.12 2.53
N VAL A 214 17.43 2.09 3.59
CA VAL A 214 17.86 2.52 4.93
C VAL A 214 18.56 1.37 5.64
N TYR A 215 19.78 1.63 6.13
CA TYR A 215 20.57 0.71 6.94
C TYR A 215 20.35 1.03 8.43
N PHE A 216 20.44 0.02 9.29
CA PHE A 216 20.19 0.14 10.74
C PHE A 216 21.44 0.57 11.51
N GLU A 217 22.62 0.38 10.93
CA GLU A 217 23.91 0.82 11.45
C GLU A 217 24.89 1.15 10.31
N GLU A 218 26.09 1.56 10.70
CA GLU A 218 27.09 2.21 9.86
C GLU A 218 27.85 1.25 8.93
N SER A 219 27.76 -0.06 9.12
CA SER A 219 28.49 -1.01 8.27
C SER A 219 27.98 -1.04 6.82
N ARG A 220 28.92 -1.08 5.89
CA ARG A 220 28.68 -1.28 4.44
C ARG A 220 29.60 -2.39 3.93
N LEU A 221 29.16 -3.08 2.88
CA LEU A 221 29.97 -4.11 2.24
C LEU A 221 31.15 -3.46 1.53
N GLN A 222 32.35 -3.79 1.99
CA GLN A 222 33.61 -3.24 1.49
C GLN A 222 34.62 -4.39 1.47
N ASP A 223 35.18 -4.70 0.29
CA ASP A 223 36.14 -5.79 0.10
C ASP A 223 35.64 -7.16 0.61
N GLY A 224 34.33 -7.42 0.44
CA GLY A 224 33.68 -8.66 0.88
C GLY A 224 33.34 -8.72 2.37
N VAL A 225 33.61 -7.67 3.15
CA VAL A 225 33.33 -7.62 4.59
C VAL A 225 32.43 -6.43 4.93
N PHE A 226 31.48 -6.62 5.84
CA PHE A 226 30.72 -5.51 6.42
C PHE A 226 31.55 -4.83 7.51
N LYS A 227 31.87 -3.55 7.28
CA LYS A 227 32.59 -2.69 8.23
C LYS A 227 32.09 -1.25 8.11
N PRO A 228 32.19 -0.41 9.16
CA PRO A 228 31.88 1.01 9.07
C PRO A 228 32.64 1.70 7.94
N VAL A 229 32.03 2.72 7.34
CA VAL A 229 32.71 3.51 6.30
C VAL A 229 33.57 4.58 6.98
N VAL A 230 34.89 4.45 6.85
CA VAL A 230 35.84 5.43 7.39
C VAL A 230 36.30 6.34 6.25
N THR A 231 35.59 7.47 6.06
CA THR A 231 35.94 8.44 5.00
C THR A 231 35.50 9.86 5.35
N VAL A 232 36.32 10.85 5.00
CA VAL A 232 35.94 12.27 5.05
C VAL A 232 35.17 12.73 3.80
N MET A 233 35.16 11.93 2.73
CA MET A 233 34.58 12.30 1.43
C MET A 233 33.07 12.12 1.36
N CYS A 234 32.48 11.34 2.27
CA CYS A 234 31.05 11.10 2.35
C CYS A 234 30.57 11.07 3.81
N PRO A 235 30.64 12.22 4.53
CA PRO A 235 30.24 12.28 5.93
C PRO A 235 28.73 12.05 6.14
N SER A 236 27.93 12.06 5.06
CA SER A 236 26.49 11.87 5.09
C SER A 236 26.03 10.46 4.71
N TYR A 237 26.94 9.49 4.59
CA TYR A 237 26.60 8.14 4.10
C TYR A 237 25.59 7.37 4.98
N SER A 238 25.50 7.74 6.26
CA SER A 238 24.58 7.17 7.25
C SER A 238 23.42 8.11 7.61
N ARG A 239 23.35 9.31 6.99
CA ARG A 239 22.18 10.18 7.13
C ARG A 239 20.92 9.50 6.63
N TYR A 240 19.79 9.89 7.21
CA TYR A 240 18.47 9.42 6.85
C TYR A 240 18.28 9.35 5.33
N ARG A 241 17.61 8.27 4.89
CA ARG A 241 17.54 7.68 3.54
C ARG A 241 18.60 6.62 3.23
N TYR A 242 19.75 6.67 3.88
CA TYR A 242 20.85 5.70 3.72
C TYR A 242 21.23 5.03 5.04
N GLY A 243 21.00 5.70 6.17
CA GLY A 243 21.00 5.14 7.52
C GLY A 243 19.87 5.77 8.33
N ILE A 244 20.04 5.83 9.65
CA ILE A 244 19.04 6.39 10.59
C ILE A 244 19.47 7.71 11.24
N ASP A 245 20.64 8.26 10.87
CA ASP A 245 21.11 9.51 11.47
C ASP A 245 20.26 10.69 11.00
N GLY A 246 19.72 11.45 11.95
CA GLY A 246 18.78 12.53 11.63
C GLY A 246 17.49 12.01 10.99
N ALA A 247 17.03 10.82 11.38
CA ALA A 247 15.73 10.28 10.99
C ALA A 247 14.58 11.27 11.31
N PRO A 248 13.45 11.20 10.59
CA PRO A 248 12.31 12.08 10.83
C PRO A 248 11.72 11.84 12.23
N ALA A 249 11.00 12.85 12.75
CA ALA A 249 10.31 12.78 14.04
C ALA A 249 9.40 11.54 14.16
N TYR A 250 8.82 11.11 13.03
CA TYR A 250 8.07 9.87 12.90
C TYR A 250 8.78 8.64 13.51
N LEU A 251 10.10 8.50 13.30
CA LEU A 251 10.89 7.44 13.92
C LEU A 251 11.41 7.83 15.31
N LEU A 252 11.92 9.06 15.45
CA LEU A 252 12.59 9.49 16.70
C LEU A 252 11.67 9.42 17.92
N ASN A 253 10.38 9.70 17.75
CA ASN A 253 9.38 9.65 18.82
C ASN A 253 9.09 8.22 19.32
N GLN A 254 9.55 7.19 18.61
CA GLN A 254 9.38 5.79 19.03
C GLN A 254 10.49 5.32 19.97
N HIS A 255 11.58 6.09 20.10
CA HIS A 255 12.70 5.82 21.01
C HIS A 255 13.32 4.42 20.86
N LEU A 256 13.35 3.88 19.64
CA LEU A 256 13.95 2.59 19.31
C LEU A 256 15.42 2.73 18.97
N ASN A 257 16.26 1.84 19.50
CA ASN A 257 17.64 1.69 19.03
C ASN A 257 17.71 0.83 17.75
N SER A 258 18.86 0.83 17.07
CA SER A 258 19.09 0.08 15.83
C SER A 258 18.71 -1.39 15.90
N ARG A 259 19.04 -2.07 17.02
CA ARG A 259 18.75 -3.50 17.19
C ARG A 259 17.27 -3.75 17.37
N GLN A 260 16.55 -2.91 18.13
CA GLN A 260 15.10 -3.01 18.29
C GLN A 260 14.39 -2.73 16.96
N LEU A 261 14.83 -1.70 16.23
CA LEU A 261 14.28 -1.33 14.93
C LEU A 261 14.47 -2.47 13.92
N PHE A 262 15.65 -3.09 13.87
CA PHE A 262 15.90 -4.25 13.03
C PHE A 262 15.13 -5.48 13.48
N ALA A 263 14.98 -5.73 14.78
CA ALA A 263 14.18 -6.85 15.28
C ALA A 263 12.72 -6.75 14.81
N ARG A 264 12.14 -5.55 14.87
CA ARG A 264 10.80 -5.27 14.32
C ARG A 264 10.77 -5.50 12.82
N TYR A 265 11.76 -4.96 12.10
CA TYR A 265 11.86 -5.12 10.64
C TYR A 265 11.95 -6.60 10.21
N ALA A 266 12.83 -7.37 10.85
CA ALA A 266 13.10 -8.77 10.53
C ALA A 266 11.91 -9.71 10.81
N ALA A 267 10.97 -9.28 11.67
CA ALA A 267 9.75 -10.00 11.97
C ALA A 267 8.62 -9.74 10.95
N ARG A 268 8.78 -8.76 10.05
CA ARG A 268 7.78 -8.42 9.03
C ARG A 268 7.90 -9.37 7.83
N ASP A 269 6.79 -9.60 7.15
CA ASP A 269 6.81 -10.30 5.87
C ASP A 269 7.21 -9.33 4.77
N ILE A 270 8.47 -9.44 4.32
CA ILE A 270 9.06 -8.58 3.30
C ILE A 270 9.63 -9.45 2.18
N THR A 271 9.19 -9.20 0.95
CA THR A 271 9.71 -9.81 -0.26
C THR A 271 10.43 -8.78 -1.13
N TYR A 272 11.69 -9.06 -1.49
CA TYR A 272 12.47 -8.23 -2.39
C TYR A 272 12.43 -8.74 -3.83
N LEU A 273 12.22 -7.83 -4.78
CA LEU A 273 12.19 -8.15 -6.21
C LEU A 273 13.13 -7.22 -6.98
N VAL A 274 13.99 -7.78 -7.83
CA VAL A 274 14.79 -6.96 -8.75
C VAL A 274 14.87 -7.59 -10.13
N GLY A 275 14.90 -6.76 -11.17
CA GLY A 275 15.22 -7.22 -12.51
C GLY A 275 16.72 -7.52 -12.65
N ALA A 276 17.08 -8.66 -13.23
CA ALA A 276 18.47 -9.04 -13.47
C ALA A 276 19.24 -8.07 -14.39
N GLN A 277 18.51 -7.26 -15.17
CA GLN A 277 19.06 -6.23 -16.06
C GLN A 277 18.86 -4.81 -15.48
N ASP A 278 18.48 -4.66 -14.21
CA ASP A 278 18.49 -3.35 -13.51
C ASP A 278 19.91 -3.04 -13.00
N ASN A 279 20.85 -3.14 -13.93
CA ASN A 279 22.29 -3.17 -13.73
C ASN A 279 23.01 -2.02 -14.45
N ASN A 280 22.30 -0.93 -14.76
CA ASN A 280 22.88 0.27 -15.37
C ASN A 280 23.30 1.29 -14.30
N PRO A 281 24.61 1.49 -14.05
CA PRO A 281 25.11 2.39 -13.00
C PRO A 281 24.92 3.88 -13.34
N THR A 282 24.68 4.21 -14.60
CA THR A 282 24.46 5.58 -15.07
C THR A 282 22.99 5.86 -15.42
N SER A 283 22.06 5.04 -14.91
CA SER A 283 20.62 5.26 -15.07
C SER A 283 20.24 6.66 -14.56
N ARG A 284 19.55 7.46 -15.38
CA ARG A 284 19.14 8.85 -15.05
C ARG A 284 18.31 8.98 -13.77
N VAL A 285 17.59 7.93 -13.39
CA VAL A 285 16.73 7.89 -12.19
C VAL A 285 17.33 7.07 -11.05
N LEU A 286 18.65 6.80 -11.11
CA LEU A 286 19.40 6.18 -10.02
C LEU A 286 19.91 7.27 -9.07
N ASP A 287 19.74 7.07 -7.77
CA ASP A 287 20.34 7.88 -6.72
C ASP A 287 21.86 7.73 -6.76
N SER A 288 22.54 8.79 -7.20
CA SER A 288 23.99 8.87 -7.34
C SER A 288 24.67 9.57 -6.15
N SER A 289 23.93 9.85 -5.08
CA SER A 289 24.51 10.42 -3.86
C SER A 289 25.54 9.46 -3.25
N CYS A 290 26.50 10.01 -2.52
CA CYS A 290 27.58 9.21 -1.98
C CYS A 290 27.08 8.12 -1.02
N GLY A 291 26.07 8.39 -0.19
CA GLY A 291 25.46 7.39 0.71
C GLY A 291 24.78 6.24 -0.04
N ALA A 292 24.13 6.53 -1.18
CA ALA A 292 23.55 5.49 -2.02
C ALA A 292 24.63 4.66 -2.74
N ASN A 293 25.74 5.27 -3.16
CA ASN A 293 26.83 4.57 -3.85
C ASN A 293 27.54 3.55 -2.95
N TYR A 294 27.57 3.77 -1.62
CA TYR A 294 28.05 2.76 -0.66
C TYR A 294 27.16 1.53 -0.54
N GLN A 295 25.99 1.52 -1.16
CA GLN A 295 25.09 0.38 -1.18
C GLN A 295 25.33 -0.50 -2.42
N GLY A 296 26.02 0.00 -3.45
CA GLY A 296 26.25 -0.69 -4.72
C GLY A 296 26.12 0.23 -5.94
N ALA A 297 26.69 -0.18 -7.07
CA ALA A 297 26.72 0.62 -8.29
C ALA A 297 25.37 0.66 -9.03
N THR A 298 24.56 -0.39 -8.88
CA THR A 298 23.28 -0.57 -9.58
C THR A 298 22.16 -0.96 -8.63
N ARG A 299 20.89 -0.95 -9.06
CA ARG A 299 19.78 -1.39 -8.18
C ARG A 299 19.85 -2.88 -7.88
N LEU A 300 20.30 -3.67 -8.86
CA LEU A 300 20.62 -5.08 -8.64
C LEU A 300 21.65 -5.23 -7.51
N ASP A 301 22.81 -4.59 -7.62
CA ASP A 301 23.85 -4.68 -6.58
C ASP A 301 23.33 -4.21 -5.22
N ARG A 302 22.58 -3.10 -5.20
CA ARG A 302 22.01 -2.54 -3.97
C ARG A 302 21.08 -3.52 -3.27
N GLN A 303 20.24 -4.24 -3.99
CA GLN A 303 19.41 -5.28 -3.39
C GLN A 303 20.24 -6.45 -2.86
N LEU A 304 21.18 -6.97 -3.65
CA LEU A 304 22.03 -8.10 -3.25
C LEU A 304 22.85 -7.77 -1.99
N ASN A 305 23.39 -6.56 -1.94
CA ASN A 305 24.16 -6.06 -0.80
C ASN A 305 23.27 -5.83 0.42
N TYR A 306 22.05 -5.31 0.24
CA TYR A 306 21.12 -5.07 1.35
C TYR A 306 20.66 -6.38 1.99
N VAL A 307 20.31 -7.40 1.22
CA VAL A 307 19.92 -8.71 1.77
C VAL A 307 21.11 -9.39 2.46
N SER A 308 22.31 -9.26 1.91
CA SER A 308 23.54 -9.71 2.58
C SER A 308 23.79 -8.98 3.90
N TYR A 309 23.44 -7.69 3.96
CA TYR A 309 23.52 -6.85 5.15
C TYR A 309 22.51 -7.27 6.22
N GLU A 310 21.26 -7.54 5.86
CA GLU A 310 20.26 -8.06 6.80
C GLU A 310 20.71 -9.41 7.38
N GLN A 311 21.27 -10.30 6.55
CA GLN A 311 21.83 -11.57 7.01
C GLN A 311 23.04 -11.40 7.95
N PHE A 312 23.88 -10.40 7.69
CA PHE A 312 24.96 -10.01 8.58
C PHE A 312 24.43 -9.56 9.95
N LEU A 313 23.44 -8.67 9.98
CA LEU A 313 22.81 -8.21 11.22
C LEU A 313 22.06 -9.31 11.96
N SER A 314 21.35 -10.18 11.24
CA SER A 314 20.66 -11.34 11.80
C SER A 314 21.62 -12.23 12.59
N ARG A 315 22.80 -12.53 12.02
CA ARG A 315 23.86 -13.28 12.72
C ARG A 315 24.48 -12.49 13.86
N GLN A 316 24.81 -11.21 13.64
CA GLN A 316 25.45 -10.39 14.66
C GLN A 316 24.57 -10.20 15.90
N TRP A 317 23.27 -9.97 15.71
CA TRP A 317 22.33 -9.65 16.78
C TRP A 317 21.48 -10.83 17.24
N GLN A 318 21.67 -12.02 16.63
CA GLN A 318 20.94 -13.26 16.89
C GLN A 318 19.42 -13.07 16.76
N ILE A 319 19.01 -12.42 15.65
CA ILE A 319 17.62 -12.12 15.34
C ILE A 319 17.20 -12.99 14.14
N PRO A 320 16.16 -13.84 14.25
CA PRO A 320 15.64 -14.60 13.12
C PRO A 320 15.21 -13.67 11.99
N LEU A 321 15.57 -14.03 10.77
CA LEU A 321 15.27 -13.24 9.58
C LEU A 321 14.85 -14.15 8.45
N ARG A 322 13.72 -13.82 7.80
CA ARG A 322 13.30 -14.47 6.58
C ARG A 322 12.63 -13.48 5.64
N HIS A 323 13.44 -12.80 4.83
CA HIS A 323 12.94 -11.98 3.73
C HIS A 323 13.29 -12.66 2.40
N PRO A 324 12.31 -13.24 1.67
CA PRO A 324 12.55 -13.81 0.35
C PRO A 324 13.11 -12.76 -0.62
N GLN A 325 14.04 -13.20 -1.46
CA GLN A 325 14.63 -12.36 -2.50
C GLN A 325 14.52 -13.05 -3.84
N HIS A 326 14.03 -12.31 -4.84
CA HIS A 326 13.92 -12.80 -6.20
C HIS A 326 14.61 -11.85 -7.19
N THR A 327 15.39 -12.45 -8.09
CA THR A 327 16.01 -11.77 -9.23
C THR A 327 15.37 -12.31 -10.50
N LEU A 328 14.69 -11.44 -11.26
CA LEU A 328 13.88 -11.84 -12.39
C LEU A 328 14.68 -11.71 -13.69
N PRO A 329 14.92 -12.81 -14.43
CA PRO A 329 15.79 -12.80 -15.60
C PRO A 329 15.19 -11.96 -16.74
N GLY A 330 16.04 -11.26 -17.50
CA GLY A 330 15.63 -10.55 -18.71
C GLY A 330 14.78 -9.28 -18.49
N ILE A 331 14.64 -8.82 -17.24
CA ILE A 331 13.88 -7.63 -16.87
C ILE A 331 14.85 -6.57 -16.31
N GLY A 332 14.74 -5.33 -16.81
CA GLY A 332 15.46 -4.16 -16.28
C GLY A 332 14.59 -3.30 -15.36
N HIS A 333 14.85 -2.01 -15.30
CA HIS A 333 14.07 -1.07 -14.47
C HIS A 333 12.69 -0.73 -15.07
N ASN A 334 11.77 -1.70 -15.10
CA ASN A 334 10.44 -1.57 -15.70
C ASN A 334 9.36 -2.21 -14.82
N ALA A 335 8.50 -1.38 -14.22
CA ALA A 335 7.46 -1.81 -13.30
C ALA A 335 6.45 -2.78 -13.94
N ALA A 336 5.94 -2.44 -15.13
CA ALA A 336 4.91 -3.22 -15.81
C ALA A 336 5.40 -4.61 -16.23
N ARG A 337 6.68 -4.73 -16.61
CA ARG A 337 7.32 -6.02 -16.91
C ARG A 337 7.62 -6.79 -15.63
N LEU A 338 8.18 -6.15 -14.59
CA LEU A 338 8.57 -6.82 -13.36
C LEU A 338 7.35 -7.27 -12.54
N LEU A 339 6.50 -6.33 -12.11
CA LEU A 339 5.35 -6.61 -11.25
C LEU A 339 4.22 -7.31 -12.02
N GLY A 340 4.13 -7.12 -13.33
CA GLY A 340 3.14 -7.79 -14.18
C GLY A 340 3.58 -9.16 -14.71
N ASP A 341 4.70 -9.72 -14.23
CA ASP A 341 5.18 -11.05 -14.64
C ASP A 341 4.39 -12.18 -13.96
N LYS A 342 4.12 -13.27 -14.69
CA LYS A 342 3.39 -14.43 -14.15
C LYS A 342 4.17 -15.18 -13.05
N ALA A 343 5.50 -15.18 -13.11
CA ALA A 343 6.32 -15.75 -12.06
C ALA A 343 6.19 -14.92 -10.78
N VAL A 344 6.20 -13.59 -10.88
CA VAL A 344 5.99 -12.71 -9.73
C VAL A 344 4.60 -12.90 -9.14
N ALA A 345 3.55 -13.00 -9.97
CA ALA A 345 2.20 -13.29 -9.49
C ALA A 345 2.14 -14.58 -8.65
N ARG A 346 2.74 -15.67 -9.13
CA ARG A 346 2.83 -16.95 -8.39
C ARG A 346 3.70 -16.90 -7.13
N MET A 347 4.76 -16.09 -7.13
CA MET A 347 5.61 -15.90 -5.96
C MET A 347 4.87 -15.15 -4.85
N LEU A 348 4.15 -14.09 -5.23
CA LEU A 348 3.44 -13.24 -4.28
C LEU A 348 2.12 -13.87 -3.83
N PHE A 349 1.42 -14.57 -4.70
CA PHE A 349 0.11 -15.17 -4.41
C PHE A 349 0.13 -16.66 -4.79
N PRO A 350 0.80 -17.49 -3.97
CA PRO A 350 0.95 -18.92 -4.23
C PRO A 350 -0.34 -19.72 -4.10
#